data_AF-A0A952SWR8-F1
#
_entry.id   AF-A0A952SWR8-F1
#
_cell.length_a   1.000
_cell.length_b   1.000
_cell.length_c   1.000
_cell.angle_alpha   90.00
_cell.angle_beta   90.00
_cell.angle_gamma   90.00
#
_symmetry.space_group_name_H-M   'P 1'
#
loop_
_entity.id
_entity.type
_entity.pdbx_description
1 polymer ?
#
loop_
_entity_poly.entity_id
_entity_poly.type
_entity_poly.pdbx_seq_one_letter_code
_entity_poly.pdbx_strand_id
1 'polypeptide(L)'
;MTATVTLPKPITEYQALSADELFCRTVSAKRVLGERVMILGHNYQRDEVIQHADFRGDSLLLAKLAAERSERPYIVFCGVHFMAETADILSRSQQTVILPDMAAGCSMADMAAIEQVDQCWEALDRVVPADETVMPAVYVNSAAVLKAFCGEHGGITCTSSNAKAVIEWCWARREKILFFPDEHLGRNTANKMGIPREQMIVWD
;
A
#
# COMPACT_ATOMS: atom_id res chain seq x y z
N MET A 1 -2.82 -17.55 -2.73
CA MET A 1 -1.39 -17.21 -2.89
C MET A 1 -0.66 -17.77 -1.68
N THR A 2 0.40 -18.55 -1.88
CA THR A 2 1.25 -19.04 -0.79
C THR A 2 2.35 -18.01 -0.58
N ALA A 3 2.18 -17.10 0.38
CA ALA A 3 3.28 -16.29 0.86
C ALA A 3 4.33 -17.27 1.43
N THR A 4 5.43 -17.45 0.71
CA THR A 4 6.53 -18.26 1.22
C THR A 4 7.23 -17.41 2.26
N VAL A 5 6.90 -17.62 3.54
CA VAL A 5 7.58 -16.98 4.66
C VAL A 5 8.98 -17.58 4.75
N THR A 6 9.89 -17.08 3.93
CA THR A 6 11.32 -17.33 4.10
C THR A 6 11.77 -16.63 5.37
N LEU A 7 12.43 -17.37 6.27
CA LEU A 7 13.09 -16.77 7.43
C LEU A 7 14.02 -15.66 6.91
N PRO A 8 13.87 -14.40 7.39
CA PRO A 8 14.74 -13.33 6.96
C PRO A 8 16.17 -13.70 7.30
N LYS A 9 17.06 -13.65 6.31
CA LYS A 9 18.48 -13.88 6.56
C LYS A 9 18.98 -12.78 7.48
N PRO A 10 19.75 -13.10 8.55
CA PRO A 10 20.35 -12.08 9.40
C PRO A 10 21.18 -11.11 8.55
N ILE A 11 20.96 -9.81 8.73
CA ILE A 11 21.73 -8.77 8.03
C ILE A 11 23.11 -8.54 8.66
N THR A 12 23.51 -9.34 9.65
CA THR A 12 24.75 -9.20 10.42
C THR A 12 26.00 -9.18 9.54
N GLU A 13 25.99 -9.89 8.42
CA GLU A 13 27.08 -9.89 7.43
C GLU A 13 27.23 -8.55 6.67
N TYR A 14 26.24 -7.66 6.75
CA TYR A 14 26.23 -6.36 6.08
C TYR A 14 26.42 -5.20 7.05
N GLN A 15 26.06 -5.37 8.33
CA GLN A 15 26.11 -4.31 9.35
C GLN A 15 27.52 -3.74 9.59
N ALA A 16 28.55 -4.57 9.44
CA ALA A 16 29.94 -4.18 9.69
C ALA A 16 30.65 -3.59 8.45
N LEU A 17 29.99 -3.57 7.29
CA LEU A 17 30.60 -3.13 6.04
C LEU A 17 30.49 -1.63 5.86
N SER A 18 31.50 -1.06 5.21
CA SER A 18 31.49 0.34 4.78
C SER A 18 30.46 0.58 3.67
N ALA A 19 30.06 1.84 3.48
CA ALA A 19 29.14 2.23 2.40
C ALA A 19 29.68 1.83 1.00
N ASP A 20 30.98 1.96 0.77
CA ASP A 20 31.62 1.59 -0.51
C ASP A 20 31.57 0.08 -0.75
N GLU A 21 31.76 -0.74 0.30
CA GLU A 21 31.64 -2.19 0.20
C GLU A 21 30.20 -2.62 -0.07
N LEU A 22 29.23 -2.01 0.61
CA LEU A 22 27.80 -2.25 0.37
C LEU A 22 27.38 -1.87 -1.05
N PHE A 23 27.86 -0.72 -1.54
CA PHE A 23 27.65 -0.26 -2.90
C PHE A 23 28.21 -1.28 -3.91
N CYS A 24 29.49 -1.64 -3.78
CA CYS A 24 30.15 -2.59 -4.68
C CYS A 24 29.45 -3.96 -4.70
N ARG A 25 29.04 -4.47 -3.53
CA ARG A 25 28.31 -5.75 -3.44
C ARG A 25 26.94 -5.66 -4.10
N THR A 26 26.20 -4.58 -3.88
CA THR A 26 24.86 -4.38 -4.48
C THR A 26 24.95 -4.28 -6.00
N VAL A 27 25.92 -3.53 -6.53
CA VAL A 27 26.19 -3.44 -7.97
C VAL A 27 26.56 -4.80 -8.56
N SER A 28 27.43 -5.55 -7.88
CA SER A 28 27.84 -6.89 -8.32
C SER A 28 26.65 -7.86 -8.36
N ALA A 29 25.81 -7.88 -7.31
CA ALA A 29 24.61 -8.72 -7.26
C ALA A 29 23.61 -8.34 -8.37
N LYS A 30 23.36 -7.04 -8.58
CA LYS A 30 22.47 -6.55 -9.64
C LYS A 30 23.00 -6.95 -11.03
N ARG A 31 24.31 -6.92 -11.25
CA ARG A 31 24.93 -7.37 -12.50
C ARG A 31 24.76 -8.87 -12.75
N VAL A 32 24.90 -9.70 -11.70
CA VAL A 32 24.71 -11.16 -11.80
C VAL A 32 23.25 -11.51 -12.08
N LEU A 33 22.31 -10.83 -11.44
CA LEU A 33 20.88 -11.05 -11.64
C LEU A 33 20.39 -10.47 -12.98
N GLY A 34 21.04 -9.41 -13.46
CA GLY A 34 20.77 -8.76 -14.74
C GLY A 34 19.30 -8.36 -14.87
N GLU A 35 18.73 -8.64 -16.03
CA GLU A 35 17.35 -8.28 -16.36
C GLU A 35 16.29 -9.08 -15.56
N ARG A 36 16.69 -10.06 -14.73
CA ARG A 36 15.72 -10.84 -13.94
C ARG A 36 15.20 -10.08 -12.72
N VAL A 37 15.92 -9.05 -12.27
CA VAL A 37 15.56 -8.24 -11.11
C VAL A 37 15.23 -6.82 -11.54
N MET A 38 14.29 -6.19 -10.86
CA MET A 38 14.14 -4.74 -10.86
C MET A 38 14.03 -4.23 -9.43
N ILE A 39 14.60 -3.05 -9.19
CA ILE A 39 14.59 -2.38 -7.89
C ILE A 39 13.69 -1.15 -7.99
N LEU A 40 12.60 -1.16 -7.21
CA LEU A 40 11.64 -0.06 -7.11
C LEU A 40 11.94 0.75 -5.85
N GLY A 41 12.26 2.04 -6.00
CA GLY A 41 12.61 2.92 -4.88
C GLY A 41 11.58 4.01 -4.64
N HIS A 42 11.01 4.07 -3.44
CA HIS A 42 10.13 5.17 -3.05
C HIS A 42 10.90 6.49 -2.89
N ASN A 43 10.24 7.62 -3.18
CA ASN A 43 10.82 8.96 -3.10
C ASN A 43 11.42 9.35 -1.73
N TYR A 44 11.03 8.65 -0.66
CA TYR A 44 11.52 8.90 0.71
C TYR A 44 12.68 7.97 1.14
N GLN A 45 13.22 7.17 0.22
CA GLN A 45 14.40 6.36 0.51
C GLN A 45 15.66 7.22 0.66
N ARG A 46 16.62 6.70 1.44
CA ARG A 46 17.93 7.31 1.57
C ARG A 46 18.69 7.27 0.25
N ASP A 47 19.58 8.24 0.05
CA ASP A 47 20.41 8.35 -1.15
C ASP A 47 21.21 7.06 -1.43
N GLU A 48 21.72 6.44 -0.37
CA GLU A 48 22.49 5.20 -0.41
C GLU A 48 21.69 4.00 -0.95
N VAL A 49 20.36 4.02 -0.83
CA VAL A 49 19.44 2.99 -1.36
C VAL A 49 18.96 3.39 -2.76
N ILE A 50 18.50 4.63 -2.90
CA ILE A 50 17.82 5.10 -4.11
C ILE A 50 18.76 5.13 -5.33
N GLN A 51 20.07 5.27 -5.12
CA GLN A 51 21.09 5.16 -6.18
C GLN A 51 21.07 3.81 -6.91
N HIS A 52 20.57 2.75 -6.27
CA HIS A 52 20.48 1.42 -6.87
C HIS A 52 19.14 1.15 -7.57
N ALA A 53 18.12 1.99 -7.35
CA ALA A 53 16.79 1.82 -7.92
C ALA A 53 16.79 1.97 -9.45
N ASP A 54 16.10 1.04 -10.13
CA ASP A 54 15.83 1.13 -11.57
C ASP A 54 14.75 2.17 -11.86
N PHE A 55 13.75 2.24 -10.97
CA PHE A 55 12.65 3.19 -11.05
C PHE A 55 12.43 3.88 -9.70
N ARG A 56 12.11 5.17 -9.75
CA ARG A 56 11.84 6.01 -8.58
C ARG A 56 10.45 6.63 -8.72
N GLY A 57 9.68 6.66 -7.64
CA GLY A 57 8.32 7.18 -7.71
C GLY A 57 7.54 7.16 -6.41
N ASP A 58 6.28 7.59 -6.51
CA ASP A 58 5.27 7.39 -5.48
C ASP A 58 4.69 5.98 -5.51
N SER A 59 3.87 5.64 -4.52
CA SER A 59 3.27 4.30 -4.39
C SER A 59 2.48 3.86 -5.62
N LEU A 60 1.76 4.78 -6.26
CA LEU A 60 0.89 4.45 -7.40
C LEU A 60 1.72 4.12 -8.65
N LEU A 61 2.73 4.94 -8.95
CA LEU A 61 3.64 4.70 -10.07
C LEU A 61 4.38 3.38 -9.89
N LEU A 62 4.94 3.13 -8.70
CA LEU A 62 5.70 1.90 -8.44
C LEU A 62 4.83 0.65 -8.53
N ALA A 63 3.59 0.70 -8.04
CA ALA A 63 2.65 -0.43 -8.15
C ALA A 63 2.23 -0.71 -9.60
N LYS A 64 2.06 0.33 -10.43
CA LYS A 64 1.82 0.16 -11.88
C LYS A 64 3.01 -0.46 -12.60
N LEU A 65 4.22 0.02 -12.29
CA LEU A 65 5.45 -0.53 -12.86
C LEU A 65 5.64 -2.00 -12.49
N ALA A 66 5.31 -2.39 -11.26
CA ALA A 66 5.32 -3.80 -10.83
C ALA A 66 4.46 -4.70 -11.73
N ALA A 67 3.26 -4.23 -12.08
CA ALA A 67 2.31 -4.96 -12.93
C ALA A 67 2.69 -4.94 -14.42
N GLU A 68 3.15 -3.81 -14.93
CA GLU A 68 3.51 -3.62 -16.35
C GLU A 68 4.77 -4.39 -16.72
N ARG A 69 5.76 -4.48 -15.81
CA ARG A 69 7.07 -5.09 -16.03
C ARG A 69 7.11 -6.58 -15.73
N SER A 70 6.13 -7.32 -16.24
CA SER A 70 5.97 -8.76 -15.97
C SER A 70 7.09 -9.66 -16.51
N GLU A 71 7.98 -9.13 -17.35
CA GLU A 71 9.22 -9.76 -17.80
C GLU A 71 10.27 -9.85 -16.68
N ARG A 72 10.13 -9.08 -15.60
CA ARG A 72 11.03 -9.06 -14.43
C ARG A 72 10.47 -9.99 -13.34
N PRO A 73 10.99 -11.23 -13.16
CA PRO A 73 10.47 -12.18 -12.18
C PRO A 73 10.73 -11.78 -10.73
N TYR A 74 11.74 -10.94 -10.44
CA TYR A 74 12.03 -10.50 -9.07
C TYR A 74 11.91 -8.99 -8.94
N ILE A 75 11.17 -8.54 -7.94
CA ILE A 75 10.95 -7.12 -7.63
C ILE A 75 11.48 -6.87 -6.23
N VAL A 76 12.56 -6.10 -6.10
CA VAL A 76 13.00 -5.61 -4.79
C VAL A 76 12.32 -4.28 -4.54
N PHE A 77 11.41 -4.24 -3.57
CA PHE A 77 10.64 -3.05 -3.25
C PHE A 77 11.29 -2.29 -2.09
N CYS A 78 12.03 -1.24 -2.39
CA CYS A 78 12.64 -0.34 -1.41
C CYS A 78 11.59 0.70 -0.97
N GLY A 79 10.71 0.27 -0.07
CA GLY A 79 9.62 1.06 0.50
C GLY A 79 9.18 0.49 1.85
N VAL A 80 7.89 0.60 2.13
CA VAL A 80 7.27 0.06 3.35
C VAL A 80 6.31 -1.08 3.00
N HIS A 81 5.91 -1.85 4.03
CA HIS A 81 5.17 -3.11 3.90
C HIS A 81 3.96 -3.04 2.97
N PHE A 82 3.02 -2.11 3.21
CA PHE A 82 1.79 -2.01 2.40
C PHE A 82 2.07 -1.69 0.92
N MET A 83 3.17 -1.00 0.62
CA MET A 83 3.53 -0.67 -0.76
C MET A 83 4.01 -1.93 -1.49
N ALA A 84 4.83 -2.74 -0.82
CA ALA A 84 5.28 -4.02 -1.33
C ALA A 84 4.09 -5.00 -1.50
N GLU A 85 3.16 -5.06 -0.54
CA GLU A 85 1.93 -5.84 -0.68
C GLU A 85 1.09 -5.39 -1.88
N THR A 86 0.95 -4.08 -2.09
CA THR A 86 0.19 -3.55 -3.23
C THR A 86 0.87 -3.92 -4.56
N ALA A 87 2.20 -3.86 -4.62
CA ALA A 87 2.95 -4.32 -5.78
C ALA A 87 2.77 -5.83 -6.01
N ASP A 88 2.74 -6.64 -4.95
CA ASP A 88 2.53 -8.08 -5.03
C ASP A 88 1.14 -8.43 -5.55
N ILE A 89 0.10 -7.79 -5.00
CA ILE A 89 -1.31 -7.93 -5.44
C ILE A 89 -1.48 -7.64 -6.93
N LEU A 90 -0.79 -6.63 -7.46
CA LEU A 90 -0.91 -6.23 -8.87
C LEU A 90 0.06 -6.98 -9.80
N SER A 91 1.10 -7.60 -9.25
CA SER A 91 2.08 -8.38 -10.02
C SER A 91 1.48 -9.70 -10.54
N ARG A 92 2.10 -10.27 -11.59
CA ARG A 92 1.67 -11.56 -12.14
C ARG A 92 2.15 -12.72 -11.25
N SER A 93 1.47 -13.86 -11.33
CA SER A 93 1.77 -15.06 -10.52
C SER A 93 3.19 -15.61 -10.62
N GLN A 94 3.95 -15.23 -11.66
CA GLN A 94 5.34 -15.61 -11.88
C GLN A 94 6.36 -14.62 -11.29
N GLN A 95 5.89 -13.49 -10.74
CA GLN A 95 6.73 -12.49 -10.10
C GLN A 95 6.81 -12.75 -8.60
N THR A 96 7.91 -12.34 -7.99
CA THR A 96 8.12 -12.39 -6.55
C THR A 96 8.53 -11.00 -6.08
N VAL A 97 7.69 -10.41 -5.23
CA VAL A 97 8.00 -9.15 -4.57
C VAL A 97 8.76 -9.42 -3.27
N ILE A 98 9.89 -8.72 -3.11
CA ILE A 98 10.82 -8.86 -1.99
C ILE A 98 10.88 -7.51 -1.28
N LEU A 99 10.44 -7.48 -0.03
CA LEU A 99 10.66 -6.36 0.88
C LEU A 99 11.95 -6.63 1.69
N PRO A 100 13.00 -5.81 1.57
CA PRO A 100 14.27 -6.07 2.25
C PRO A 100 14.19 -6.11 3.78
N ASP A 101 13.26 -5.35 4.37
CA ASP A 101 13.05 -5.27 5.80
C ASP A 101 11.56 -5.33 6.12
N MET A 102 11.11 -6.43 6.72
CA MET A 102 9.72 -6.62 7.14
C MET A 102 9.30 -5.66 8.26
N ALA A 103 10.24 -5.07 8.99
CA ALA A 103 9.97 -4.06 10.00
C ALA A 103 9.76 -2.65 9.39
N ALA A 104 9.91 -2.49 8.07
CA ALA A 104 9.61 -1.24 7.37
C ALA A 104 8.09 -0.98 7.32
N GLY A 105 7.54 -0.53 8.45
CA GLY A 105 6.12 -0.23 8.63
C GLY A 105 5.75 1.22 8.27
N CYS A 106 4.47 1.52 8.39
CA CYS A 106 3.95 2.88 8.28
C CYS A 106 2.91 3.07 9.37
N SER A 107 3.17 3.99 10.30
CA SER A 107 2.26 4.28 11.41
C SER A 107 0.83 4.60 10.98
N MET A 108 0.66 5.19 9.78
CA MET A 108 -0.66 5.45 9.21
C MET A 108 -1.38 4.18 8.73
N ALA A 109 -0.64 3.21 8.19
CA ALA A 109 -1.23 1.92 7.82
C ALA A 109 -1.65 1.13 9.07
N ASP A 110 -0.98 1.35 10.19
CA ASP A 110 -1.26 0.71 11.48
C ASP A 110 -2.38 1.42 12.28
N MET A 111 -2.98 2.50 11.75
CA MET A 111 -4.10 3.22 12.39
C MET A 111 -5.41 2.43 12.41
N ALA A 112 -5.55 1.41 11.57
CA ALA A 112 -6.70 0.52 11.56
C ALA A 112 -6.25 -0.93 11.46
N ALA A 113 -6.78 -1.76 12.35
CA ALA A 113 -6.72 -3.22 12.26
C ALA A 113 -8.02 -3.76 11.66
N ILE A 114 -7.97 -4.94 11.04
CA ILE A 114 -9.15 -5.55 10.41
C ILE A 114 -10.28 -5.76 11.43
N GLU A 115 -9.92 -6.13 12.66
CA GLU A 115 -10.89 -6.34 13.75
C GLU A 115 -11.66 -5.06 14.11
N GLN A 116 -11.02 -3.89 13.98
CA GLN A 116 -11.68 -2.60 14.22
C GLN A 116 -12.63 -2.24 13.07
N VAL A 117 -12.22 -2.53 11.83
CA VAL A 117 -13.04 -2.27 10.65
C VAL A 117 -14.26 -3.19 10.64
N ASP A 118 -14.11 -4.46 11.00
CA ASP A 118 -15.21 -5.41 11.14
C ASP A 118 -16.20 -4.95 12.22
N GLN A 119 -15.72 -4.52 13.39
CA GLN A 119 -16.57 -3.98 14.45
C GLN A 119 -17.32 -2.72 14.02
N CYS A 120 -16.65 -1.80 13.30
CA CYS A 120 -17.28 -0.62 12.74
C CYS A 120 -18.37 -1.01 11.74
N TRP A 121 -18.09 -1.97 10.86
CA TRP A 121 -19.05 -2.44 9.86
C TRP A 121 -20.27 -3.10 10.50
N GLU A 122 -20.09 -3.97 11.47
CA GLU A 122 -21.17 -4.58 12.24
C GLU A 122 -22.03 -3.53 12.97
N ALA A 123 -21.40 -2.48 13.52
CA ALA A 123 -22.11 -1.40 14.19
C ALA A 123 -22.95 -0.58 13.19
N LEU A 124 -22.44 -0.34 11.99
CA LEU A 124 -23.18 0.33 10.92
C LEU A 124 -24.36 -0.52 10.45
N ASP A 125 -24.16 -1.83 10.27
CA ASP A 125 -25.18 -2.75 9.75
C ASP A 125 -26.40 -2.87 10.70
N ARG A 126 -26.18 -2.67 12.01
CA ARG A 126 -27.27 -2.61 13.01
C ARG A 126 -28.17 -1.38 12.86
N VAL A 127 -27.71 -0.33 12.18
CA VAL A 127 -28.42 0.95 12.05
C VAL A 127 -28.96 1.15 10.65
N VAL A 128 -28.21 0.71 9.62
CA VAL A 128 -28.59 0.77 8.21
C VAL A 128 -28.10 -0.48 7.50
N PRO A 129 -28.76 -0.99 6.45
CA PRO A 129 -28.24 -2.11 5.66
C PRO A 129 -26.89 -1.71 5.03
N ALA A 130 -25.76 -2.15 5.61
CA ALA A 130 -24.45 -1.56 5.35
C ALA A 130 -24.00 -1.82 3.91
N ASP A 131 -24.15 -3.05 3.41
CA ASP A 131 -23.78 -3.44 2.05
C ASP A 131 -24.61 -2.78 0.94
N GLU A 132 -25.76 -2.19 1.28
CA GLU A 132 -26.59 -1.45 0.33
C GLU A 132 -26.37 0.07 0.45
N THR A 133 -26.03 0.55 1.65
CA THR A 133 -26.07 1.98 2.00
C THR A 133 -24.69 2.63 2.09
N VAL A 134 -23.67 1.88 2.52
CA VAL A 134 -22.34 2.41 2.86
C VAL A 134 -21.30 1.87 1.88
N MET A 135 -20.52 2.74 1.26
CA MET A 135 -19.39 2.35 0.40
C MET A 135 -18.09 2.41 1.21
N PRO A 136 -17.38 1.28 1.43
CA PRO A 136 -16.09 1.32 2.10
C PRO A 136 -15.01 1.75 1.11
N ALA A 137 -14.25 2.78 1.48
CA ALA A 137 -13.12 3.29 0.72
C ALA A 137 -11.88 3.34 1.62
N VAL A 138 -10.85 2.58 1.25
CA VAL A 138 -9.61 2.48 2.05
C VAL A 138 -8.46 3.22 1.39
N TYR A 139 -7.76 4.06 2.14
CA TYR A 139 -6.54 4.69 1.66
C TYR A 139 -5.44 3.63 1.45
N VAL A 140 -4.66 3.73 0.38
CA VAL A 140 -3.62 2.73 0.02
C VAL A 140 -2.59 2.50 1.13
N ASN A 141 -2.38 3.50 2.00
CA ASN A 141 -1.59 3.39 3.22
C ASN A 141 -2.38 2.59 4.27
N SER A 142 -2.55 1.29 4.02
CA SER A 142 -3.33 0.33 4.80
C SER A 142 -2.79 -1.09 4.54
N ALA A 143 -3.03 -2.04 5.44
CA ALA A 143 -2.68 -3.44 5.18
C ALA A 143 -3.50 -4.04 4.01
N ALA A 144 -2.97 -5.06 3.35
CA ALA A 144 -3.68 -5.81 2.30
C ALA A 144 -5.04 -6.35 2.75
N VAL A 145 -5.17 -6.79 4.00
CA VAL A 145 -6.44 -7.31 4.57
C VAL A 145 -7.55 -6.26 4.58
N LEU A 146 -7.22 -4.98 4.79
CA LEU A 146 -8.20 -3.89 4.74
C LEU A 146 -8.65 -3.58 3.30
N LYS A 147 -7.77 -3.79 2.33
CA LYS A 147 -8.10 -3.70 0.90
C LYS A 147 -9.01 -4.86 0.48
N ALA A 148 -8.75 -6.06 1.00
CA ALA A 148 -9.59 -7.22 0.79
C ALA A 148 -11.00 -6.98 1.35
N PHE A 149 -11.12 -6.48 2.58
CA PHE A 149 -12.39 -6.06 3.17
C PHE A 149 -13.17 -5.11 2.25
N CYS A 150 -12.52 -4.03 1.78
CA CYS A 150 -13.16 -3.14 0.83
C CYS A 150 -13.64 -3.87 -0.43
N GLY A 151 -12.81 -4.73 -1.02
CA GLY A 151 -13.18 -5.51 -2.21
C GLY A 151 -14.37 -6.44 -1.98
N GLU A 152 -14.42 -7.14 -0.84
CA GLU A 152 -15.50 -8.06 -0.45
C GLU A 152 -16.84 -7.33 -0.27
N HIS A 153 -16.80 -6.10 0.25
CA HIS A 153 -17.99 -5.25 0.44
C HIS A 153 -18.29 -4.33 -0.77
N GLY A 154 -17.68 -4.57 -1.93
CA GLY A 154 -17.93 -3.81 -3.17
C GLY A 154 -17.32 -2.40 -3.23
N GLY A 155 -16.41 -2.12 -2.31
CA GLY A 155 -15.65 -0.89 -2.13
C GLY A 155 -14.43 -0.74 -3.04
N ILE A 156 -13.55 0.19 -2.65
CA ILE A 156 -12.43 0.61 -3.50
C ILE A 156 -11.23 1.15 -2.69
N THR A 157 -10.03 1.05 -3.26
CA THR A 157 -8.84 1.71 -2.72
C THR A 157 -8.69 3.16 -3.21
N CYS A 158 -8.21 4.03 -2.34
CA CYS A 158 -8.02 5.47 -2.57
C CYS A 158 -6.55 5.86 -2.44
N THR A 159 -6.09 6.88 -3.16
CA THR A 159 -4.83 7.59 -2.93
C THR A 159 -5.11 9.06 -2.62
N SER A 160 -4.14 9.81 -2.09
CA SER A 160 -4.29 11.25 -1.90
C SER A 160 -4.48 12.00 -3.23
N SER A 161 -3.90 11.49 -4.31
CA SER A 161 -3.99 12.06 -5.65
C SER A 161 -5.32 11.81 -6.36
N ASN A 162 -6.09 10.80 -5.98
CA ASN A 162 -7.38 10.47 -6.61
C ASN A 162 -8.59 10.54 -5.66
N ALA A 163 -8.41 10.98 -4.40
CA ALA A 163 -9.44 10.92 -3.36
C ALA A 163 -10.78 11.55 -3.76
N LYS A 164 -10.75 12.70 -4.43
CA LYS A 164 -11.97 13.35 -4.93
C LYS A 164 -12.74 12.45 -5.90
N ALA A 165 -12.05 11.89 -6.89
CA ALA A 165 -12.66 11.03 -7.90
C ALA A 165 -13.20 9.72 -7.29
N VAL A 166 -12.51 9.17 -6.29
CA VAL A 166 -12.98 7.99 -5.54
C VAL A 166 -14.25 8.31 -4.76
N ILE A 167 -14.30 9.44 -4.05
CA ILE A 167 -15.49 9.86 -3.31
C ILE A 167 -16.70 10.07 -4.25
N GLU A 168 -16.50 10.73 -5.40
CA GLU A 168 -17.55 10.86 -6.42
C GLU A 168 -18.03 9.50 -6.94
N TRP A 169 -17.10 8.57 -7.18
CA TRP A 169 -17.42 7.20 -7.60
C TRP A 169 -18.23 6.44 -6.55
N CYS A 170 -17.91 6.62 -5.27
CA CYS A 170 -18.62 6.01 -4.14
C CYS A 170 -20.06 6.53 -4.05
N TRP A 171 -20.27 7.85 -4.08
CA TRP A 171 -21.61 8.46 -3.99
C TRP A 171 -22.50 8.17 -5.20
N ALA A 172 -21.91 7.90 -6.36
CA ALA A 172 -22.66 7.44 -7.52
C ALA A 172 -23.24 6.02 -7.33
N ARG A 173 -22.85 5.28 -6.29
CA ARG A 173 -23.23 3.87 -6.06
C ARG A 173 -23.96 3.64 -4.76
N ARG A 174 -23.57 4.31 -3.68
CA ARG A 174 -24.20 4.19 -2.36
C ARG A 174 -24.28 5.55 -1.69
N GLU A 175 -25.21 5.68 -0.75
CA GLU A 175 -25.54 6.97 -0.13
C GLU A 175 -24.41 7.49 0.78
N LYS A 176 -23.74 6.60 1.50
CA LYS A 176 -22.74 6.94 2.53
C LYS A 176 -21.37 6.34 2.20
N ILE A 177 -20.31 6.87 2.81
CA ILE A 177 -18.93 6.40 2.62
C ILE A 177 -18.32 6.11 3.99
N LEU A 178 -17.76 4.92 4.17
CA LEU A 178 -16.83 4.63 5.25
C LEU A 178 -15.42 4.83 4.71
N PHE A 179 -14.75 5.91 5.12
CA PHE A 179 -13.40 6.25 4.65
C PHE A 179 -12.37 6.02 5.76
N PHE A 180 -11.33 5.24 5.49
CA PHE A 180 -10.35 4.83 6.51
C PHE A 180 -8.96 4.55 5.91
N PRO A 181 -7.88 4.50 6.71
CA PRO A 181 -7.83 4.89 8.12
C PRO A 181 -7.66 6.41 8.33
N ASP A 182 -7.24 7.15 7.30
CA ASP A 182 -6.92 8.59 7.44
C ASP A 182 -8.18 9.46 7.39
N GLU A 183 -8.74 9.76 8.57
CA GLU A 183 -9.90 10.65 8.69
C GLU A 183 -9.65 12.05 8.11
N HIS A 184 -8.41 12.55 8.16
CA HIS A 184 -8.09 13.87 7.66
C HIS A 184 -8.11 13.89 6.13
N LEU A 185 -7.60 12.85 5.45
CA LEU A 185 -7.70 12.74 4.01
C LEU A 185 -9.17 12.72 3.56
N GLY A 186 -9.99 11.87 4.20
CA GLY A 186 -11.42 11.76 3.88
C GLY A 186 -12.17 13.06 4.13
N ARG A 187 -12.09 13.60 5.35
CA ARG A 187 -12.81 14.80 5.78
C ARG A 187 -12.35 16.05 5.05
N ASN A 188 -11.05 16.24 4.82
CA ASN A 188 -10.56 17.41 4.08
C ASN A 188 -10.97 17.36 2.61
N THR A 189 -11.00 16.18 2.00
CA THR A 189 -11.49 16.02 0.61
C THR A 189 -12.98 16.33 0.54
N ALA A 190 -13.79 15.73 1.42
CA ALA A 190 -15.24 15.96 1.46
C ALA A 190 -15.60 17.42 1.80
N ASN A 191 -14.84 18.08 2.69
CA ASN A 191 -15.03 19.50 3.00
C ASN A 191 -14.79 20.39 1.78
N LYS A 192 -13.71 20.14 1.01
CA LYS A 192 -13.46 20.84 -0.26
C LYS A 192 -14.53 20.60 -1.32
N MET A 193 -15.30 19.52 -1.17
CA MET A 193 -16.45 19.19 -2.02
C MET A 193 -17.77 19.80 -1.52
N GLY A 194 -17.73 20.59 -0.43
CA GLY A 194 -18.90 21.30 0.11
C GLY A 194 -19.70 20.51 1.13
N ILE A 195 -19.23 19.35 1.58
CA ILE A 195 -19.89 18.59 2.64
C ILE A 195 -19.61 19.26 4.00
N PRO A 196 -20.63 19.57 4.81
CA PRO A 196 -20.44 20.12 6.16
C PRO A 196 -19.78 19.10 7.10
N ARG A 197 -18.97 19.58 8.06
CA ARG A 197 -18.25 18.69 8.99
C ARG A 197 -19.19 17.92 9.92
N GLU A 198 -20.37 18.47 10.18
CA GLU A 198 -21.41 17.87 11.02
C GLU A 198 -22.01 16.60 10.37
N GLN A 199 -21.84 16.44 9.05
CA GLN A 199 -22.22 15.24 8.31
C GLN A 199 -21.08 14.21 8.20
N MET A 200 -19.89 14.53 8.72
CA MET A 200 -18.70 13.67 8.70
C MET A 200 -18.47 13.09 10.09
N ILE A 201 -19.19 12.02 10.39
CA ILE A 201 -19.08 11.31 11.67
C ILE A 201 -17.75 10.54 11.71
N VAL A 202 -17.05 10.63 12.83
CA VAL A 202 -15.85 9.85 13.13
C VAL A 202 -16.28 8.70 14.04
N TRP A 203 -15.78 7.51 13.75
CA TRP A 203 -15.96 6.32 14.59
C TRP A 203 -14.68 6.14 15.41
N ASP A 204 -14.76 6.30 16.74
CA ASP A 204 -13.65 6.30 17.69
C ASP A 204 -13.78 5.23 18.79
#